data_AF-A0A7W0A0L9-F1
#
_entry.id   AF-A0A7W0A0L9-F1
#
_cell.length_a   1.000
_cell.length_b   1.000
_cell.length_c   1.000
_cell.angle_alpha   90.00
_cell.angle_beta   90.00
_cell.angle_gamma   90.00
#
_symmetry.space_group_name_H-M   'P 1'
#
loop_
_entity.id
_entity.type
_entity.pdbx_description
1 polymer ?
#
loop_
_entity_poly.entity_id
_entity_poly.type
_entity_poly.pdbx_seq_one_letter_code
_entity_poly.pdbx_strand_id
1 'polypeptide(L)'
;MFESLATEVDELSIPLCGEAITEVLAIQDRLAAKISDAVSDFDRFGLWDLDSATSMTAWLRQHGAMTKREAGRVSGRAKKLRELPVTAAAWQAGELSGGQVEAMVAVIKPEMLALFAEHEAELVPSLVGLSVTDTSRAMGHWAAHAAALADGPEPAESKRGLHLSQ
;
A
#
# COMPACT_ATOMS: atom_id res chain seq x y z
N MET A 1 -23.31 15.74 -6.01
CA MET A 1 -22.49 15.48 -4.78
C MET A 1 -21.11 16.12 -4.87
N PHE A 2 -20.37 15.98 -5.99
CA PHE A 2 -19.04 16.60 -6.17
C PHE A 2 -18.98 17.53 -7.39
N GLU A 3 -20.04 18.32 -7.63
CA GLU A 3 -20.16 19.16 -8.84
C GLU A 3 -19.05 20.21 -8.95
N SER A 4 -18.67 20.86 -7.85
CA SER A 4 -17.55 21.83 -7.85
C SER A 4 -16.24 21.19 -8.30
N LEU A 5 -15.91 20.00 -7.75
CA LEU A 5 -14.69 19.29 -8.12
C LEU A 5 -14.72 18.84 -9.59
N ALA A 6 -15.88 18.41 -10.10
CA ALA A 6 -16.03 18.03 -11.50
C ALA A 6 -15.78 19.22 -12.43
N THR A 7 -16.37 20.39 -12.13
CA THR A 7 -16.14 21.63 -12.89
C THR A 7 -14.67 22.06 -12.85
N GLU A 8 -14.03 22.03 -11.68
CA GLU A 8 -12.60 22.36 -11.55
C GLU A 8 -11.72 21.44 -12.41
N VAL A 9 -12.03 20.15 -12.47
CA VAL A 9 -11.30 19.18 -13.30
C VAL A 9 -11.54 19.41 -14.79
N ASP A 10 -12.78 19.70 -15.20
CA ASP A 10 -13.13 19.95 -16.60
C ASP A 10 -12.50 21.24 -17.15
N GLU A 11 -12.37 22.27 -16.31
CA GLU A 11 -11.78 23.56 -16.68
C GLU A 11 -10.24 23.59 -16.55
N LEU A 12 -9.63 22.60 -15.88
CA LEU A 12 -8.19 22.55 -15.66
C LEU A 12 -7.42 22.38 -16.96
N SER A 13 -6.67 23.41 -17.34
CA SER A 13 -5.66 23.32 -18.41
C SER A 13 -4.28 23.14 -17.80
N ILE A 14 -3.63 22.01 -18.08
CA ILE A 14 -2.27 21.69 -17.59
C ILE A 14 -1.24 22.31 -18.56
N PRO A 15 -0.37 23.24 -18.11
CA PRO A 15 0.71 23.76 -18.94
C PRO A 15 1.67 22.67 -19.44
N LEU A 16 2.28 22.89 -20.61
CA LEU A 16 3.27 21.97 -21.21
C LEU A 16 4.64 22.07 -20.53
N CYS A 17 4.69 21.86 -19.21
CA CYS A 17 5.92 21.78 -18.44
C CYS A 17 5.88 20.62 -17.45
N GLY A 18 7.06 20.09 -17.12
CA GLY A 18 7.16 18.93 -16.21
C GLY A 18 6.63 19.22 -14.80
N GLU A 19 6.86 20.42 -14.29
CA GLU A 19 6.42 20.85 -12.95
C GLU A 19 4.89 20.76 -12.80
N ALA A 20 4.14 21.34 -13.75
CA ALA A 20 2.69 21.28 -13.73
C ALA A 20 2.16 19.83 -13.80
N ILE A 21 2.80 18.98 -14.62
CA ILE A 21 2.44 17.55 -14.69
C ILE A 21 2.66 16.89 -13.33
N THR A 22 3.80 17.14 -12.69
CA THR A 22 4.11 16.54 -11.37
C THR A 22 3.20 17.04 -10.26
N GLU A 23 2.79 18.30 -10.27
CA GLU A 23 1.84 18.86 -9.31
C GLU A 23 0.46 18.20 -9.44
N VAL A 24 -0.06 18.06 -10.66
CA VAL A 24 -1.36 17.42 -10.90
C VAL A 24 -1.32 15.93 -10.54
N LEU A 25 -0.20 15.24 -10.80
CA LEU A 25 -0.01 13.85 -10.35
C LEU A 25 -0.03 13.75 -8.82
N ALA A 26 0.57 14.70 -8.10
CA ALA A 26 0.51 14.72 -6.62
C ALA A 26 -0.93 14.97 -6.10
N ILE A 27 -1.71 15.81 -6.79
CA ILE A 27 -3.13 16.01 -6.48
C ILE A 27 -3.93 14.73 -6.74
N GLN A 28 -3.70 14.06 -7.87
CA GLN A 28 -4.31 12.78 -8.20
C GLN A 28 -4.00 11.73 -7.13
N ASP A 29 -2.76 11.66 -6.65
CA ASP A 29 -2.34 10.71 -5.61
C ASP A 29 -3.08 10.97 -4.29
N ARG A 30 -3.22 12.24 -3.88
CA ARG A 30 -3.99 12.60 -2.67
C ARG A 30 -5.48 12.26 -2.82
N LEU A 31 -6.06 12.46 -4.00
CA LEU A 31 -7.43 12.04 -4.28
C LEU A 31 -7.56 10.51 -4.22
N ALA A 32 -6.59 9.79 -4.79
CA ALA A 32 -6.55 8.32 -4.76
C ALA A 32 -6.42 7.78 -3.33
N ALA A 33 -5.67 8.46 -2.46
CA ALA A 33 -5.60 8.16 -1.03
C ALA A 33 -7.00 8.28 -0.39
N LYS A 34 -7.69 9.43 -0.58
CA LYS A 34 -9.05 9.65 -0.05
C LYS A 34 -10.06 8.61 -0.54
N ILE A 35 -9.98 8.22 -1.82
CA ILE A 35 -10.79 7.15 -2.38
C ILE A 35 -10.47 5.82 -1.69
N SER A 36 -9.20 5.54 -1.42
CA SER A 36 -8.78 4.31 -0.72
C SER A 36 -9.37 4.22 0.68
N ASP A 37 -9.42 5.32 1.42
CA ASP A 37 -10.05 5.37 2.75
C ASP A 37 -11.57 5.16 2.66
N ALA A 38 -12.23 5.84 1.73
CA ALA A 38 -13.67 5.67 1.52
C ALA A 38 -14.02 4.21 1.12
N VAL A 39 -13.24 3.60 0.23
CA VAL A 39 -13.38 2.19 -0.15
C VAL A 39 -13.13 1.26 1.05
N SER A 40 -12.15 1.60 1.89
CA SER A 40 -11.88 0.86 3.12
C SER A 40 -13.11 0.86 4.03
N ASP A 41 -13.65 2.04 4.34
CA ASP A 41 -14.83 2.15 5.21
C ASP A 41 -16.05 1.46 4.61
N PHE A 42 -16.30 1.66 3.31
CA PHE A 42 -17.41 1.01 2.61
C PHE A 42 -17.31 -0.53 2.64
N ASP A 43 -16.10 -1.08 2.47
CA ASP A 43 -15.82 -2.52 2.63
C ASP A 43 -16.00 -2.98 4.08
N ARG A 44 -15.48 -2.22 5.05
CA ARG A 44 -15.53 -2.56 6.50
C ARG A 44 -16.96 -2.69 6.99
N PHE A 45 -17.83 -1.80 6.55
CA PHE A 45 -19.23 -1.77 6.93
C PHE A 45 -20.12 -2.65 6.04
N GLY A 46 -19.55 -3.34 5.04
CA GLY A 46 -20.31 -4.22 4.16
C GLY A 46 -21.35 -3.49 3.30
N LEU A 47 -21.18 -2.20 3.06
CA LEU A 47 -22.20 -1.37 2.40
C LEU A 47 -22.47 -1.77 0.94
N TRP A 48 -21.55 -2.51 0.34
CA TRP A 48 -21.72 -3.10 -0.98
C TRP A 48 -22.90 -4.08 -1.07
N ASP A 49 -23.33 -4.65 0.05
CA ASP A 49 -24.47 -5.57 0.11
C ASP A 49 -25.79 -4.84 -0.15
N LEU A 50 -25.88 -3.55 0.19
CA LEU A 50 -27.04 -2.70 -0.09
C LEU A 50 -27.32 -2.57 -1.60
N ASP A 51 -26.26 -2.67 -2.41
CA ASP A 51 -26.34 -2.66 -3.87
C ASP A 51 -26.31 -4.08 -4.46
N SER A 52 -26.58 -5.11 -3.65
CA SER A 52 -26.60 -6.53 -4.03
C SER A 52 -25.29 -7.05 -4.64
N ALA A 53 -24.16 -6.40 -4.36
CA ALA A 53 -22.85 -6.95 -4.68
C ALA A 53 -22.48 -8.03 -3.64
N THR A 54 -21.52 -8.90 -3.98
CA THR A 54 -21.07 -9.98 -3.06
C THR A 54 -19.76 -9.68 -2.34
N SER A 55 -19.13 -8.55 -2.66
CA SER A 55 -17.89 -8.05 -2.07
C SER A 55 -17.61 -6.64 -2.57
N MET A 56 -16.71 -5.92 -1.90
CA MET A 56 -16.20 -4.63 -2.39
C MET A 56 -15.60 -4.73 -3.80
N THR A 57 -14.87 -5.81 -4.11
CA THR A 57 -14.31 -6.04 -5.45
C THR A 57 -15.40 -6.22 -6.50
N ALA A 58 -16.48 -6.94 -6.20
CA ALA A 58 -17.61 -7.08 -7.11
C ALA A 58 -18.31 -5.72 -7.34
N TRP A 59 -18.49 -4.95 -6.27
CA TRP A 59 -19.08 -3.62 -6.32
C TRP A 59 -18.25 -2.65 -7.17
N LEU A 60 -16.93 -2.58 -6.98
CA LEU A 60 -16.03 -1.72 -7.77
C LEU A 60 -16.02 -2.06 -9.26
N ARG A 61 -16.19 -3.34 -9.60
CA ARG A 61 -16.30 -3.75 -11.02
C ARG A 61 -17.59 -3.25 -11.65
N GLN A 62 -18.71 -3.37 -10.94
CA GLN A 62 -20.02 -3.02 -11.45
C GLN A 62 -20.24 -1.50 -11.46
N HIS A 63 -19.92 -0.82 -10.36
CA HIS A 63 -20.23 0.60 -10.16
C HIS A 63 -19.05 1.53 -10.42
N GLY A 64 -17.82 1.04 -10.21
CA GLY A 64 -16.59 1.81 -10.47
C GLY A 64 -16.03 1.64 -11.88
N ALA A 65 -16.70 0.87 -12.76
CA ALA A 65 -16.25 0.54 -14.12
C ALA A 65 -14.83 -0.06 -14.19
N MET A 66 -14.38 -0.72 -13.13
CA MET A 66 -13.02 -1.27 -13.03
C MET A 66 -12.92 -2.68 -13.59
N THR A 67 -11.75 -3.01 -14.14
CA THR A 67 -11.42 -4.41 -14.43
C THR A 67 -11.34 -5.22 -13.13
N LYS A 68 -11.47 -6.56 -13.22
CA LYS A 68 -11.31 -7.44 -12.03
C LYS A 68 -9.95 -7.22 -11.33
N ARG A 69 -8.88 -7.06 -12.11
CA ARG A 69 -7.52 -6.85 -11.59
C ARG A 69 -7.43 -5.53 -10.83
N GLU A 70 -7.93 -4.46 -11.42
CA GLU A 70 -7.91 -3.14 -10.81
C GLU A 70 -8.78 -3.06 -9.56
N ALA A 71 -10.01 -3.56 -9.62
CA ALA A 71 -10.91 -3.62 -8.47
C ALA A 71 -10.29 -4.39 -7.30
N GLY A 72 -9.64 -5.54 -7.58
CA GLY A 72 -8.94 -6.32 -6.55
C GLY A 72 -7.73 -5.61 -5.98
N ARG A 73 -7.00 -4.85 -6.80
CA ARG A 73 -5.88 -4.01 -6.34
C ARG A 73 -6.36 -2.90 -5.41
N VAL A 74 -7.41 -2.18 -5.79
CA VAL A 74 -7.99 -1.09 -5.00
C VAL A 74 -8.56 -1.60 -3.68
N SER A 75 -9.39 -2.66 -3.70
CA SER A 75 -9.97 -3.22 -2.48
C SER A 75 -8.92 -3.86 -1.57
N GLY A 76 -7.93 -4.57 -2.14
CA GLY A 76 -6.83 -5.18 -1.41
C GLY A 76 -5.92 -4.14 -0.72
N ARG A 77 -5.58 -3.05 -1.42
CA ARG A 77 -4.85 -1.92 -0.84
C ARG A 77 -5.64 -1.28 0.28
N ALA A 78 -6.90 -0.90 0.05
CA ALA A 78 -7.75 -0.26 1.05
C ALA A 78 -7.86 -1.11 2.33
N LYS A 79 -8.10 -2.42 2.17
CA LYS A 79 -8.14 -3.37 3.28
C LYS A 79 -6.83 -3.45 4.06
N LYS A 80 -5.68 -3.39 3.38
CA LYS A 80 -4.37 -3.45 4.03
C LYS A 80 -4.03 -2.15 4.75
N LEU A 81 -4.27 -1.00 4.11
CA LEU A 81 -4.01 0.32 4.68
C LEU A 81 -4.83 0.61 5.93
N ARG A 82 -5.99 -0.03 6.09
CA ARG A 82 -6.76 0.00 7.34
C ARG A 82 -5.97 -0.49 8.56
N GLU A 83 -5.07 -1.45 8.37
CA GLU A 83 -4.21 -2.00 9.42
C GLU A 83 -2.86 -1.27 9.51
N LEU A 84 -2.60 -0.31 8.61
CA LEU A 84 -1.34 0.40 8.42
C LEU A 84 -1.56 1.92 8.46
N PRO A 85 -1.93 2.47 9.64
CA PRO A 85 -2.36 3.86 9.77
C PRO A 85 -1.24 4.88 9.49
N VAL A 86 0.04 4.57 9.74
CA VAL A 86 1.14 5.50 9.47
C VAL A 86 1.38 5.63 7.96
N THR A 87 1.31 4.52 7.22
CA THR A 87 1.40 4.48 5.76
C THR A 87 0.22 5.22 5.13
N ALA A 88 -1.00 4.96 5.62
CA ALA A 88 -2.19 5.65 5.17
C ALA A 88 -2.08 7.17 5.39
N ALA A 89 -1.66 7.61 6.58
CA ALA A 89 -1.47 9.01 6.91
C ALA A 89 -0.39 9.68 6.04
N ALA A 90 0.75 9.03 5.84
CA ALA A 90 1.83 9.55 4.99
C ALA A 90 1.37 9.70 3.52
N TRP A 91 0.55 8.78 3.01
CA TRP A 91 -0.03 8.90 1.67
C TRP A 91 -1.06 10.03 1.58
N GLN A 92 -1.94 10.18 2.58
CA GLN A 92 -2.91 11.28 2.64
C GLN A 92 -2.24 12.65 2.69
N ALA A 93 -1.11 12.77 3.41
CA ALA A 93 -0.30 13.98 3.47
C ALA A 93 0.44 14.26 2.13
N GLY A 94 0.61 13.23 1.30
CA GLY A 94 1.42 13.28 0.08
C GLY A 94 2.93 13.16 0.34
N GLU A 95 3.32 12.64 1.50
CA GLU A 95 4.72 12.32 1.83
C GLU A 95 5.18 11.02 1.15
N LEU A 96 4.24 10.09 1.00
CA LEU A 96 4.38 8.93 0.11
C LEU A 96 3.54 9.14 -1.14
N SER A 97 4.11 8.81 -2.30
CA SER A 97 3.35 8.72 -3.56
C SER A 97 2.51 7.44 -3.62
N GLY A 98 1.48 7.44 -4.48
CA GLY A 98 0.68 6.25 -4.73
C GLY A 98 1.53 5.07 -5.21
N GLY A 99 2.53 5.33 -6.05
CA GLY A 99 3.47 4.30 -6.52
C GLY A 99 4.28 3.65 -5.40
N GLN A 100 4.71 4.42 -4.39
CA GLN A 100 5.40 3.87 -3.22
C GLN A 100 4.47 3.01 -2.39
N VAL A 101 3.23 3.46 -2.16
CA VAL A 101 2.23 2.68 -1.42
C VAL A 101 1.91 1.37 -2.12
N GLU A 102 1.75 1.36 -3.44
CA GLU A 102 1.57 0.11 -4.21
C GLU A 102 2.77 -0.83 -4.06
N ALA A 103 3.99 -0.31 -4.12
CA ALA A 103 5.21 -1.11 -3.93
C ALA A 103 5.27 -1.73 -2.53
N MET A 104 4.95 -0.97 -1.48
CA MET A 104 4.88 -1.47 -0.12
C MET A 104 3.80 -2.55 0.04
N VAL A 105 2.57 -2.26 -0.40
CA VAL A 105 1.42 -3.17 -0.29
C VAL A 105 1.66 -4.47 -1.06
N ALA A 106 2.36 -4.44 -2.19
CA ALA A 106 2.71 -5.63 -2.96
C ALA A 106 3.67 -6.57 -2.21
N VAL A 107 4.56 -6.03 -1.38
CA VAL A 107 5.54 -6.80 -0.61
C VAL A 107 4.93 -7.38 0.68
N ILE A 108 4.08 -6.63 1.38
CA ILE A 108 3.52 -7.04 2.67
C ILE A 108 2.47 -8.15 2.47
N LYS A 109 2.85 -9.41 2.66
CA LYS A 109 1.91 -10.55 2.60
C LYS A 109 1.02 -10.60 3.86
N PRO A 110 -0.14 -11.27 3.82
CA PRO A 110 -1.04 -11.36 4.99
C PRO A 110 -0.34 -11.82 6.28
N GLU A 111 0.56 -12.79 6.18
CA GLU A 111 1.33 -13.35 7.30
C GLU A 111 2.35 -12.36 7.89
N MET A 112 2.80 -11.37 7.13
CA MET A 112 3.75 -10.35 7.58
C MET A 112 3.08 -9.05 8.03
N LEU A 113 1.75 -8.95 7.91
CA LEU A 113 1.03 -7.69 8.13
C LEU A 113 1.15 -7.19 9.57
N ALA A 114 0.98 -8.08 10.54
CA ALA A 114 1.11 -7.73 11.97
C ALA A 114 2.53 -7.23 12.30
N LEU A 115 3.55 -7.94 11.81
CA LEU A 115 4.95 -7.54 11.99
C LEU A 115 5.27 -6.20 11.31
N PHE A 116 4.74 -5.97 10.11
CA PHE A 116 4.93 -4.67 9.46
C PHE A 116 4.26 -3.55 10.24
N ALA A 117 3.04 -3.78 10.74
CA ALA A 117 2.32 -2.80 11.55
C ALA A 117 3.10 -2.40 12.82
N GLU A 118 3.80 -3.34 13.46
CA GLU A 118 4.69 -3.05 14.60
C GLU A 118 5.88 -2.17 14.20
N HIS A 119 6.45 -2.37 13.01
CA HIS A 119 7.62 -1.62 12.53
C HIS A 119 7.24 -0.34 11.78
N GLU A 120 5.95 -0.10 11.54
CA GLU A 120 5.46 0.89 10.60
C GLU A 120 5.95 2.31 10.95
N ALA A 121 5.87 2.67 12.23
CA ALA A 121 6.25 3.99 12.73
C ALA A 121 7.75 4.30 12.56
N GLU A 122 8.60 3.28 12.49
CA GLU A 122 10.04 3.43 12.27
C GLU A 122 10.41 3.34 10.78
N LEU A 123 9.77 2.44 10.04
CA LEU A 123 10.08 2.19 8.63
C LEU A 123 9.52 3.27 7.71
N VAL A 124 8.25 3.67 7.87
CA VAL A 124 7.59 4.59 6.93
C VAL A 124 8.32 5.92 6.77
N PRO A 125 8.77 6.59 7.85
CA PRO A 125 9.55 7.84 7.71
C PRO A 125 10.83 7.67 6.89
N SER A 126 11.48 6.49 6.93
CA SER A 126 12.68 6.21 6.15
C SER A 126 12.42 6.02 4.64
N LEU A 127 11.17 5.80 4.25
CA LEU A 127 10.75 5.64 2.86
C LEU A 127 10.34 6.97 2.20
N VAL A 128 10.06 8.00 3.00
CA VAL A 128 9.69 9.33 2.49
C VAL A 128 10.84 9.92 1.67
N GLY A 129 10.51 10.42 0.48
CA GLY A 129 11.48 11.00 -0.46
C GLY A 129 12.27 9.97 -1.28
N LEU A 130 12.12 8.67 -1.03
CA LEU A 130 12.70 7.64 -1.89
C LEU A 130 11.96 7.54 -3.23
N SER A 131 12.67 7.10 -4.27
CA SER A 131 12.02 6.67 -5.51
C SER A 131 11.16 5.42 -5.27
N VAL A 132 10.21 5.13 -6.17
CA VAL A 132 9.44 3.87 -6.13
C VAL A 132 10.36 2.65 -6.20
N THR A 133 11.44 2.74 -6.99
CA THR A 133 12.44 1.68 -7.12
C THR A 133 13.20 1.45 -5.82
N ASP A 134 13.65 2.52 -5.16
CA ASP A 134 14.38 2.41 -3.90
C ASP A 134 13.45 1.98 -2.75
N THR A 135 12.20 2.44 -2.77
CA THR A 135 11.14 1.95 -1.86
C THR A 135 10.94 0.45 -2.03
N SER A 136 10.82 -0.03 -3.27
CA SER A 136 10.69 -1.47 -3.56
C SER A 136 11.88 -2.27 -3.04
N ARG A 137 13.11 -1.72 -3.19
CA ARG A 137 14.33 -2.35 -2.67
C ARG A 137 14.34 -2.41 -1.15
N ALA A 138 14.05 -1.29 -0.48
CA ALA A 138 13.97 -1.22 0.98
C ALA A 138 12.93 -2.20 1.54
N MET A 139 11.75 -2.26 0.93
CA MET A 139 10.71 -3.23 1.30
C MET A 139 11.13 -4.68 1.05
N GLY A 140 11.87 -4.95 -0.03
CA GLY A 140 12.45 -6.27 -0.28
C GLY A 140 13.45 -6.70 0.79
N HIS A 141 14.32 -5.79 1.24
CA HIS A 141 15.25 -6.05 2.35
C HIS A 141 14.49 -6.30 3.67
N TRP A 142 13.49 -5.48 3.97
CA TRP A 142 12.66 -5.67 5.15
C TRP A 142 11.97 -7.04 5.13
N ALA A 143 11.37 -7.43 4.01
CA ALA A 143 10.66 -8.71 3.90
C ALA A 143 11.60 -9.92 4.03
N ALA A 144 12.82 -9.83 3.48
CA ALA A 144 13.82 -10.87 3.65
C ALA A 144 14.25 -11.03 5.12
N HIS A 145 14.41 -9.91 5.84
CA HIS A 145 14.73 -9.94 7.27
C HIS A 145 13.57 -10.48 8.11
N ALA A 146 12.33 -10.04 7.81
CA ALA A 146 11.12 -10.52 8.46
C ALA A 146 10.95 -12.04 8.31
N ALA A 147 11.20 -12.59 7.11
CA ALA A 147 11.14 -14.03 6.88
C ALA A 147 12.20 -14.80 7.70
N ALA A 148 13.43 -14.30 7.78
CA ALA A 148 14.49 -14.94 8.55
C ALA A 148 14.20 -14.99 10.06
N LEU A 149 13.49 -13.99 10.61
CA LEU A 149 13.06 -14.00 12.01
C LEU A 149 11.95 -15.04 12.27
N ALA A 150 11.09 -15.30 11.28
CA ALA A 150 10.01 -16.27 11.39
C ALA A 150 10.52 -17.73 11.35
N ASP A 151 11.58 -18.01 10.60
CA ASP A 151 12.18 -19.35 10.49
C ASP A 151 13.08 -19.71 11.70
N GLY A 152 13.35 -18.76 12.61
CA GLY A 152 14.28 -18.92 13.73
C GLY A 152 15.76 -18.95 13.29
N PRO A 153 16.71 -18.75 14.22
CA PRO A 153 18.13 -18.88 13.86
C PRO A 153 18.43 -20.32 13.42
N GLU A 154 19.14 -20.48 12.29
CA GLU A 154 19.74 -21.76 11.91
C GLU A 154 20.50 -22.32 13.13
N PRO A 155 20.24 -23.57 13.56
CA PRO A 155 20.99 -24.14 14.68
C PRO A 155 22.47 -24.16 14.30
N ALA A 156 23.26 -23.37 15.02
CA ALA A 156 24.70 -23.31 14.85
C ALA A 156 25.25 -24.74 14.80
N GLU A 157 25.95 -25.08 13.71
CA GLU A 157 26.63 -26.37 13.57
C GLU A 157 27.44 -26.63 14.82
N SER A 158 26.94 -27.55 15.64
CA SER A 158 27.66 -28.07 16.78
C SER A 158 28.94 -28.68 16.23
N LYS A 159 30.08 -28.04 16.55
CA LYS A 159 31.41 -28.61 16.34
C LYS A 159 31.46 -29.93 17.10
N ARG A 160 31.05 -31.02 16.42
CA ARG A 160 31.18 -32.39 16.91
C ARG A 160 32.65 -32.58 17.26
N GLY A 161 32.88 -32.78 18.56
CA GLY A 161 34.21 -32.86 19.13
C GLY A 161 35.07 -33.86 18.36
N LEU A 162 36.31 -33.45 18.09
CA LEU A 162 37.38 -34.36 17.73
C LEU A 162 37.49 -35.42 18.83
N HIS A 163 37.06 -36.65 18.54
CA HIS A 163 37.57 -37.82 19.24
C HIS A 163 38.92 -38.18 18.63
N LEU A 164 39.98 -37.61 19.19
CA LEU A 164 41.32 -38.18 19.10
C LEU A 164 41.28 -39.54 19.79
N SER A 165 41.45 -40.60 19.02
CA SER A 165 41.73 -41.94 19.55
C SER A 165 43.21 -42.22 19.33
N GLN A 166 43.90 -42.57 20.41
CA GLN A 166 45.29 -42.98 20.45
C GLN A 166 45.50 -44.39 19.87
#